data_AF-A0A915MGN8-F1
#
_entry.id   AF-A0A915MGN8-F1
#
_cell.length_a   1.000
_cell.length_b   1.000
_cell.length_c   1.000
_cell.angle_alpha   90.00
_cell.angle_beta   90.00
_cell.angle_gamma   90.00
#
_symmetry.space_group_name_H-M   'P 1'
#
loop_
_entity.id
_entity.type
_entity.pdbx_description
1 polymer ?
#
loop_
_entity_poly.entity_id
_entity_poly.type
_entity_poly.pdbx_seq_one_letter_code
_entity_poly.pdbx_strand_id
1 'polypeptide(L)'
;MAIAIYGFLSRRRKVEPAGISYEFSLVKDKLTLGLSTWPILKNAVKPIQIEEETEDSSFEWMDEETEKYKKYLSRLDPNDAKDQDHYKILGLTKLRCEATAAQIRTAYRQKVLKYHPDKGNAGDGLRSESVFACIQKAYEQLGVSEEKRRAFDSVDPTFDENIPDNSDVNSTNFFRVLGPVFERNSRFSVNQPVPLLGDENRNFKE
;
A
#
# COMPACT_ATOMS: atom_id res chain seq x y z
N MET A 1 -39.61 42.94 52.67
CA MET A 1 -40.52 42.32 51.68
C MET A 1 -40.19 42.87 50.30
N ALA A 2 -39.53 42.09 49.45
CA ALA A 2 -39.52 42.22 47.99
C ALA A 2 -38.68 41.07 47.39
N ILE A 3 -39.12 39.83 47.64
CA ILE A 3 -38.57 38.64 47.00
C ILE A 3 -39.49 38.30 45.82
N ALA A 4 -38.88 38.11 44.65
CA ALA A 4 -39.42 37.44 43.46
C ALA A 4 -40.66 38.06 42.77
N ILE A 5 -40.44 38.99 41.84
CA ILE A 5 -41.41 39.27 40.74
C ILE A 5 -40.84 38.91 39.35
N TYR A 6 -39.53 38.76 39.19
CA TYR A 6 -38.97 38.30 37.90
C TYR A 6 -38.93 36.77 37.85
N GLY A 7 -40.12 36.17 37.75
CA GLY A 7 -40.28 34.80 37.29
C GLY A 7 -39.62 34.62 35.92
N PHE A 8 -39.04 33.44 35.72
CA PHE A 8 -38.37 32.96 34.52
C PHE A 8 -38.95 33.54 33.21
N LEU A 9 -38.37 34.64 32.71
CA LEU A 9 -38.54 34.99 31.30
C LEU A 9 -37.87 33.88 30.51
N SER A 10 -38.68 33.04 29.86
CA SER A 10 -38.18 32.02 28.96
C SER A 10 -37.39 32.71 27.86
N ARG A 11 -36.07 32.66 27.97
CA ARG A 11 -35.16 33.20 26.97
C ARG A 11 -35.37 32.36 25.72
N ARG A 12 -36.20 32.83 24.77
CA ARG A 12 -36.32 32.17 23.46
C ARG A 12 -34.93 32.15 22.84
N ARG A 13 -34.25 31.01 22.96
CA ARG A 13 -32.99 30.79 22.25
C ARG A 13 -33.35 30.63 20.79
N LYS A 14 -32.74 31.43 19.93
CA LYS A 14 -32.82 31.22 18.49
C LYS A 14 -32.05 29.93 18.22
N VAL A 15 -32.78 28.86 17.89
CA VAL A 15 -32.18 27.58 17.51
C VAL A 15 -31.95 27.67 16.02
N GLU A 16 -30.70 27.83 15.62
CA GLU A 16 -30.32 27.76 14.21
C GLU A 16 -30.32 26.28 13.81
N PRO A 17 -30.95 25.92 12.67
CA PRO A 17 -30.85 24.57 12.14
C PRO A 17 -29.39 24.27 11.79
N ALA A 18 -28.89 23.12 12.26
CA ALA A 18 -27.50 22.70 12.08
C ALA A 18 -27.44 21.19 11.83
N GLY A 19 -26.35 20.74 11.20
CA GLY A 19 -26.08 19.34 10.92
C GLY A 19 -26.24 18.96 9.44
N ILE A 20 -25.82 17.72 9.14
CA ILE A 20 -25.64 17.20 7.78
C ILE A 20 -26.94 17.30 6.95
N SER A 21 -28.10 17.04 7.56
CA SER A 21 -29.40 17.08 6.88
C SER A 21 -29.79 18.50 6.45
N TYR A 22 -29.50 19.51 7.28
CA TYR A 22 -29.76 20.91 6.95
C TYR A 22 -28.82 21.41 5.85
N GLU A 23 -27.52 21.09 5.96
CA GLU A 23 -26.53 21.43 4.93
C GLU A 23 -26.87 20.81 3.57
N PHE A 24 -27.30 19.54 3.56
CA PHE A 24 -27.72 18.86 2.34
C PHE A 24 -28.94 19.51 1.69
N SER A 25 -29.95 19.91 2.48
CA SER A 25 -31.11 20.65 1.97
C SER A 25 -30.70 21.97 1.33
N LEU A 26 -29.78 22.70 1.97
CA LEU A 26 -29.29 23.99 1.50
C LEU A 26 -28.49 23.89 0.19
N VAL A 27 -27.69 22.82 0.05
CA VAL A 27 -26.99 22.48 -1.20
C VAL A 27 -28.00 22.13 -2.29
N LYS A 28 -29.01 21.30 -1.97
CA LYS A 28 -30.04 20.89 -2.92
C LYS A 28 -30.85 22.08 -3.43
N ASP A 29 -31.28 22.97 -2.54
CA ASP A 29 -32.04 24.17 -2.91
C ASP A 29 -31.22 25.10 -3.81
N LYS A 30 -29.94 25.32 -3.50
CA LYS A 30 -29.03 26.11 -4.35
C LYS A 30 -28.85 25.50 -5.74
N LEU A 31 -28.71 24.18 -5.84
CA LEU A 31 -28.64 23.48 -7.14
C LEU A 31 -29.93 23.64 -7.94
N THR A 32 -31.10 23.51 -7.31
CA THR A 32 -32.40 23.71 -8.00
C THR A 32 -32.59 25.13 -8.52
N LEU A 33 -31.95 26.11 -7.87
CA LEU A 33 -31.94 27.52 -8.28
C LEU A 33 -30.79 27.87 -9.25
N GLY A 34 -29.97 26.91 -9.66
CA GLY A 34 -28.82 27.14 -10.55
C GLY A 34 -27.68 27.94 -9.92
N LEU A 35 -27.66 28.06 -8.59
CA LEU A 35 -26.68 28.82 -7.83
C LEU A 35 -25.48 27.95 -7.44
N SER A 36 -24.31 28.57 -7.31
CA SER A 36 -23.09 27.86 -6.92
C SER A 36 -23.11 27.42 -5.45
N THR A 37 -22.77 26.15 -5.20
CA THR A 37 -22.71 25.53 -3.86
C THR A 37 -21.29 25.46 -3.29
N TRP A 38 -20.31 25.92 -4.06
CA TRP A 38 -18.88 25.95 -3.74
C TRP A 38 -18.53 26.44 -2.31
N PRO A 39 -19.21 27.47 -1.75
CA PRO A 39 -18.92 27.93 -0.39
C PRO A 39 -19.29 26.93 0.72
N ILE A 40 -20.27 26.04 0.49
CA ILE A 40 -20.73 25.06 1.50
C ILE A 40 -19.82 23.82 1.47
N LEU A 41 -19.37 23.40 0.29
CA LEU A 41 -18.55 22.20 0.12
C LEU A 41 -17.15 22.33 0.76
N LYS A 42 -16.57 23.55 0.78
CA LYS A 42 -15.25 23.82 1.35
C LYS A 42 -15.16 23.53 2.85
N ASN A 43 -16.27 23.63 3.58
CA ASN A 43 -16.26 23.46 5.04
C ASN A 43 -16.64 22.03 5.48
N ALA A 44 -17.44 21.31 4.68
CA ALA A 44 -17.93 19.97 5.03
C ALA A 44 -16.94 18.86 4.71
N VAL A 45 -16.08 19.06 3.70
CA VAL A 45 -15.08 18.07 3.30
C VAL A 45 -13.76 18.48 3.94
N LYS A 46 -13.36 17.83 5.04
CA LYS A 46 -11.92 17.72 5.31
C LYS A 46 -11.34 17.11 4.04
N PRO A 47 -10.35 17.76 3.39
CA PRO A 47 -9.79 17.21 2.17
C PRO A 47 -9.40 15.78 2.49
N ILE A 48 -10.02 14.83 1.79
CA ILE A 48 -9.40 13.53 1.62
C ILE A 48 -8.03 13.90 1.09
N GLN A 49 -6.98 13.52 1.83
CA GLN A 49 -5.62 13.57 1.32
C GLN A 49 -5.58 12.56 0.18
N ILE A 50 -6.16 12.94 -0.96
CA ILE A 50 -5.67 12.48 -2.24
C ILE A 50 -4.32 13.16 -2.27
N GLU A 51 -3.31 12.42 -1.84
CA GLU A 51 -1.95 12.70 -2.25
C GLU A 51 -2.05 12.80 -3.77
N GLU A 52 -2.09 14.03 -4.28
CA GLU A 52 -1.74 14.31 -5.65
C GLU A 52 -0.30 13.82 -5.74
N GLU A 53 -0.16 12.55 -6.12
CA GLU A 53 1.07 11.93 -6.56
C GLU A 53 1.54 12.84 -7.69
N THR A 54 2.37 13.82 -7.33
CA THR A 54 3.02 14.71 -8.29
C THR A 54 3.60 13.82 -9.36
N GLU A 55 3.28 14.17 -10.61
CA GLU A 55 3.67 13.51 -11.85
C GLU A 55 5.19 13.53 -12.06
N ASP A 56 5.98 13.03 -11.11
CA ASP A 56 7.37 12.68 -11.36
C ASP A 56 7.36 11.28 -11.98
N SER A 57 7.01 11.30 -13.26
CA SER A 57 6.64 10.14 -14.10
C SER A 57 7.77 9.16 -14.41
N SER A 58 8.85 9.13 -13.63
CA SER A 58 9.83 8.05 -13.72
C SER A 58 9.42 6.94 -12.76
N PHE A 59 8.55 6.06 -13.24
CA PHE A 59 8.16 4.83 -12.57
C PHE A 59 9.31 3.79 -12.65
N GLU A 60 10.53 4.24 -12.40
CA GLU A 60 11.80 3.56 -12.67
C GLU A 60 12.00 2.29 -11.82
N TRP A 61 11.30 2.25 -10.68
CA TRP A 61 11.25 1.12 -9.78
C TRP A 61 10.39 -0.04 -10.30
N MET A 62 9.53 0.19 -11.29
CA MET A 62 8.87 -0.91 -12.00
C MET A 62 9.80 -1.58 -12.99
N ASP A 63 9.46 -2.83 -13.27
CA ASP A 63 10.07 -3.59 -14.33
C ASP A 63 9.60 -3.10 -15.71
N GLU A 64 10.54 -3.08 -16.65
CA GLU A 64 10.23 -2.83 -18.05
C GLU A 64 9.37 -3.98 -18.62
N GLU A 65 8.37 -3.62 -19.43
CA GLU A 65 7.48 -4.59 -20.07
C GLU A 65 8.11 -5.19 -21.34
N THR A 66 9.25 -5.87 -21.16
CA THR A 66 9.93 -6.61 -22.23
C THR A 66 9.03 -7.74 -22.76
N GLU A 67 9.25 -8.17 -24.01
CA GLU A 67 8.55 -9.34 -24.58
C GLU A 67 8.67 -10.60 -23.71
N LYS A 68 9.84 -10.78 -23.06
CA LYS A 68 10.07 -11.86 -22.10
C LYS A 68 9.07 -11.82 -20.94
N TYR A 69 8.77 -10.62 -20.44
CA TYR A 69 7.81 -10.42 -19.36
C TYR A 69 6.37 -10.69 -19.82
N LYS A 70 5.99 -10.19 -21.00
CA LYS A 70 4.68 -10.49 -21.58
C LYS A 70 4.49 -12.00 -21.79
N LYS A 71 5.49 -12.68 -22.33
CA LYS A 71 5.52 -14.14 -22.51
C LYS A 71 5.44 -14.90 -21.18
N TYR A 72 6.06 -14.37 -20.12
CA TYR A 72 5.91 -14.92 -18.78
C TYR A 72 4.46 -14.81 -18.31
N LEU A 73 3.84 -13.63 -18.42
CA LEU A 73 2.44 -13.43 -18.06
C LEU A 73 1.49 -14.34 -18.86
N SER A 74 1.75 -14.57 -20.15
CA SER A 74 0.92 -15.45 -20.99
C SER A 74 0.86 -16.89 -20.52
N ARG A 75 1.91 -17.35 -19.82
CA ARG A 75 2.05 -18.72 -19.33
C ARG A 75 1.45 -18.93 -17.95
N LEU A 76 1.00 -17.86 -17.28
CA LEU A 76 0.46 -17.95 -15.95
C LEU A 76 -0.96 -18.51 -15.98
N ASP A 77 -1.18 -19.49 -15.12
CA ASP A 77 -2.50 -20.05 -14.87
C ASP A 77 -3.02 -19.58 -13.50
N PRO A 78 -4.30 -19.15 -13.39
CA PRO A 78 -4.85 -18.67 -12.14
C PRO A 78 -4.90 -19.75 -11.06
N ASN A 79 -4.96 -21.02 -11.43
CA ASN A 79 -5.07 -22.13 -10.48
C ASN A 79 -3.78 -22.33 -9.68
N ASP A 80 -2.62 -22.08 -10.30
CA ASP A 80 -1.30 -22.27 -9.70
C ASP A 80 -0.75 -20.99 -9.06
N ALA A 81 -1.64 -20.06 -8.69
CA ALA A 81 -1.24 -18.76 -8.16
C ALA A 81 -0.39 -18.85 -6.88
N LYS A 82 -0.48 -19.93 -6.11
CA LYS A 82 0.28 -20.09 -4.86
C LYS A 82 1.79 -20.18 -5.07
N ASP A 83 2.21 -20.82 -6.16
CA ASP A 83 3.64 -21.08 -6.44
C ASP A 83 4.23 -20.00 -7.36
N GLN A 84 3.44 -18.98 -7.72
CA GLN A 84 3.85 -17.93 -8.63
C GLN A 84 4.52 -16.78 -7.89
N ASP A 85 5.53 -16.18 -8.52
CA ASP A 85 6.18 -14.97 -8.02
C ASP A 85 5.22 -13.76 -8.18
N HIS A 86 4.53 -13.42 -7.09
CA HIS A 86 3.59 -12.32 -7.02
C HIS A 86 4.24 -10.94 -7.23
N TYR A 87 5.49 -10.76 -6.79
CA TYR A 87 6.22 -9.51 -7.03
C TYR A 87 6.49 -9.33 -8.52
N LYS A 88 6.88 -10.41 -9.20
CA LYS A 88 7.06 -10.41 -10.65
C LYS A 88 5.76 -10.14 -11.39
N ILE A 89 4.64 -10.72 -10.97
CA ILE A 89 3.33 -10.45 -11.58
C ILE A 89 2.99 -8.95 -11.51
N LEU A 90 3.26 -8.30 -10.38
CA LEU A 90 3.03 -6.86 -10.23
C LEU A 90 4.07 -5.98 -10.93
N GLY A 91 5.22 -6.54 -11.34
CA GLY A 91 6.33 -5.80 -11.96
C GLY A 91 7.27 -5.15 -10.93
N LEU A 92 7.32 -5.70 -9.72
CA LEU A 92 8.10 -5.23 -8.59
C LEU A 92 9.35 -6.09 -8.34
N THR A 93 9.94 -6.72 -9.37
CA THR A 93 11.09 -7.61 -9.14
C THR A 93 12.33 -6.91 -8.60
N LYS A 94 12.48 -5.61 -8.87
CA LYS A 94 13.57 -4.78 -8.31
C LYS A 94 13.43 -4.57 -6.81
N LEU A 95 12.23 -4.30 -6.31
CA LEU A 95 11.98 -3.92 -4.92
C LEU A 95 11.64 -5.11 -4.01
N ARG A 96 10.96 -6.16 -4.51
CA ARG A 96 10.50 -7.33 -3.73
C ARG A 96 10.02 -6.96 -2.31
N CYS A 97 10.70 -7.46 -1.27
CA CYS A 97 10.39 -7.24 0.14
C CYS A 97 10.55 -5.78 0.61
N GLU A 98 11.29 -4.94 -0.12
CA GLU A 98 11.49 -3.52 0.19
C GLU A 98 10.35 -2.63 -0.34
N ALA A 99 9.48 -3.17 -1.21
CA ALA A 99 8.39 -2.40 -1.80
C ALA A 99 7.44 -1.86 -0.71
N THR A 100 7.13 -0.57 -0.75
CA THR A 100 6.14 0.03 0.15
C THR A 100 4.72 -0.35 -0.24
N ALA A 101 3.78 -0.31 0.71
CA ALA A 101 2.37 -0.57 0.42
C ALA A 101 1.80 0.40 -0.64
N ALA A 102 2.28 1.65 -0.66
CA ALA A 102 1.90 2.63 -1.69
C ALA A 102 2.37 2.19 -3.09
N GLN A 103 3.64 1.79 -3.23
CA GLN A 103 4.18 1.27 -4.49
C GLN A 103 3.42 0.03 -4.99
N ILE A 104 3.08 -0.90 -4.10
CA ILE A 104 2.27 -2.08 -4.44
C ILE A 104 0.89 -1.69 -4.98
N ARG A 105 0.22 -0.72 -4.35
CA ARG A 105 -1.07 -0.21 -4.81
C ARG A 105 -0.98 0.48 -6.16
N THR A 106 0.02 1.34 -6.35
CA THR A 106 0.20 2.05 -7.63
C THR A 106 0.56 1.07 -8.75
N ALA A 107 1.36 0.05 -8.44
CA ALA A 107 1.69 -1.02 -9.35
C ALA A 107 0.47 -1.83 -9.81
N TYR A 108 -0.34 -2.24 -8.85
CA TYR A 108 -1.59 -2.93 -9.11
C TYR A 108 -2.53 -2.09 -9.99
N ARG A 109 -2.73 -0.79 -9.67
CA ARG A 109 -3.56 0.12 -10.47
C ARG A 109 -3.09 0.17 -11.93
N GLN A 110 -1.79 0.32 -12.16
CA GLN A 110 -1.22 0.35 -13.52
C GLN A 110 -1.43 -0.96 -14.28
N LYS A 111 -1.22 -2.11 -13.62
CA LYS A 111 -1.41 -3.43 -14.25
C LYS A 111 -2.87 -3.71 -14.57
N VAL A 112 -3.79 -3.36 -13.66
CA VAL A 112 -5.24 -3.48 -13.89
C VAL A 112 -5.66 -2.66 -15.11
N LEU A 113 -5.24 -1.40 -15.23
CA LEU A 113 -5.60 -0.54 -16.38
C LEU A 113 -5.10 -1.09 -17.74
N LYS A 114 -4.04 -1.92 -17.73
CA LYS A 114 -3.48 -2.54 -18.94
C LYS A 114 -4.15 -3.87 -19.28
N TYR A 115 -4.39 -4.71 -18.26
CA TYR A 115 -4.88 -6.07 -18.44
C TYR A 115 -6.36 -6.26 -18.11
N HIS A 116 -7.12 -5.17 -17.93
CA HIS A 116 -8.55 -5.24 -17.65
C HIS A 116 -9.31 -5.99 -18.77
N PRO A 117 -10.22 -6.93 -18.45
CA PRO A 117 -10.93 -7.71 -19.46
C PRO A 117 -11.77 -6.85 -20.43
N ASP A 118 -12.33 -5.74 -19.95
CA ASP A 118 -13.12 -4.79 -20.75
C ASP A 118 -12.28 -4.10 -21.85
N LYS A 119 -10.97 -3.94 -21.63
CA LYS A 119 -10.09 -3.28 -22.59
C LYS A 119 -9.76 -4.15 -23.80
N GLY A 120 -10.23 -5.41 -23.81
CA GLY A 120 -10.21 -6.30 -24.97
C GLY A 120 -8.86 -6.30 -25.69
N ASN A 121 -7.84 -6.94 -25.12
CA ASN A 121 -6.57 -7.17 -25.83
C ASN A 121 -6.76 -8.25 -26.92
N ALA A 122 -7.55 -7.93 -27.94
CA ALA A 122 -7.95 -8.82 -29.03
C ALA A 122 -6.80 -9.14 -30.02
N GLY A 123 -5.62 -8.53 -29.83
CA GLY A 123 -4.48 -8.66 -30.76
C GLY A 123 -3.33 -9.55 -30.30
N ASP A 124 -3.18 -9.85 -29.00
CA ASP A 124 -1.90 -10.38 -28.47
C ASP A 124 -1.94 -11.86 -28.06
N GLY A 125 -3.05 -12.57 -28.30
CA GLY A 125 -3.21 -13.98 -27.89
C GLY A 125 -3.08 -14.23 -26.38
N LEU A 126 -2.90 -13.16 -25.60
CA LEU A 126 -2.79 -13.18 -24.15
C LEU A 126 -4.18 -13.45 -23.59
N ARG A 127 -4.31 -14.50 -22.77
CA ARG A 127 -5.53 -14.78 -22.02
C ARG A 127 -5.70 -13.68 -20.96
N SER A 128 -6.19 -12.51 -21.37
CA SER A 128 -6.28 -11.31 -20.53
C SER A 128 -7.03 -11.59 -19.22
N GLU A 129 -8.05 -12.45 -19.26
CA GLU A 129 -8.79 -12.90 -18.09
C GLU A 129 -7.91 -13.69 -17.09
N SER A 130 -7.07 -14.60 -17.58
CA SER A 130 -6.21 -15.41 -16.72
C SER A 130 -5.11 -14.56 -16.09
N VAL A 131 -4.52 -13.66 -16.86
CA VAL A 131 -3.51 -12.71 -16.38
C VAL A 131 -4.12 -11.76 -15.36
N PHE A 132 -5.31 -11.23 -15.62
CA PHE A 132 -6.03 -10.37 -14.68
C PHE A 132 -6.31 -11.08 -13.36
N ALA A 133 -6.78 -12.33 -13.40
CA ALA A 133 -6.99 -13.14 -12.20
C ALA A 133 -5.68 -13.36 -11.42
N CYS A 134 -4.54 -13.55 -12.10
CA CYS A 134 -3.24 -13.67 -11.43
C CYS A 134 -2.80 -12.35 -10.78
N ILE A 135 -3.00 -11.20 -11.45
CA ILE A 135 -2.71 -9.87 -10.90
C ILE A 135 -3.54 -9.60 -9.65
N GLN A 136 -4.84 -9.93 -9.70
CA GLN A 136 -5.75 -9.80 -8.57
C GLN A 136 -5.27 -10.62 -7.36
N LYS A 137 -4.94 -11.90 -7.57
CA LYS A 137 -4.42 -12.77 -6.52
C LYS A 137 -3.09 -12.27 -5.95
N ALA A 138 -2.19 -11.78 -6.80
CA ALA A 138 -0.92 -11.20 -6.36
C ALA A 138 -1.13 -9.99 -5.44
N TYR A 139 -2.07 -9.10 -5.79
CA TYR A 139 -2.42 -7.97 -4.94
C TYR A 139 -3.11 -8.38 -3.64
N GLU A 140 -3.97 -9.40 -3.67
CA GLU A 140 -4.60 -9.95 -2.47
C GLU A 140 -3.61 -10.52 -1.46
N GLN A 141 -2.49 -11.08 -1.95
CA GLN A 141 -1.43 -11.61 -1.10
C GLN A 141 -0.50 -10.51 -0.59
N LEU A 142 -0.07 -9.57 -1.46
CA LEU A 142 0.98 -8.59 -1.13
C LEU A 142 0.43 -7.24 -0.62
N GLY A 143 -0.75 -6.82 -1.08
CA GLY A 143 -1.26 -5.47 -0.90
C GLY A 143 -2.36 -5.31 0.16
N VAL A 144 -3.08 -6.39 0.51
CA VAL A 144 -4.25 -6.30 1.41
C VAL A 144 -3.87 -6.22 2.88
N SER A 145 -2.93 -7.06 3.33
CA SER A 145 -2.46 -7.07 4.72
C SER A 145 -0.98 -7.39 4.75
N GLU A 146 -0.27 -6.69 5.63
CA GLU A 146 1.15 -6.96 5.88
C GLU A 146 1.38 -8.38 6.42
N GLU A 147 0.42 -8.94 7.16
CA GLU A 147 0.51 -10.31 7.67
C GLU A 147 0.53 -11.35 6.54
N LYS A 148 -0.29 -11.15 5.50
CA LYS A 148 -0.33 -12.03 4.33
C LYS A 148 0.97 -11.93 3.53
N ARG A 149 1.48 -10.71 3.38
CA ARG A 149 2.77 -10.46 2.75
C ARG A 149 3.89 -11.18 3.50
N ARG A 150 3.96 -11.04 4.83
CA ARG A 150 4.95 -11.75 5.67
C ARG A 150 4.84 -13.27 5.53
N ALA A 151 3.62 -13.81 5.49
CA ALA A 151 3.40 -15.24 5.27
C ALA A 151 3.91 -15.70 3.89
N PHE A 152 3.75 -14.88 2.85
CA PHE A 152 4.31 -15.15 1.53
C PHE A 152 5.84 -15.07 1.52
N ASP A 153 6.40 -14.00 2.10
CA ASP A 153 7.84 -13.77 2.16
C ASP A 153 8.57 -14.86 2.97
N SER A 154 7.88 -15.52 3.90
CA SER A 154 8.43 -16.64 4.69
C SER A 154 8.63 -17.93 3.91
N VAL A 155 7.92 -18.11 2.79
CA VAL A 155 8.03 -19.30 1.93
C VAL A 155 8.70 -18.98 0.60
N ASP A 156 9.35 -17.82 0.49
CA ASP A 156 9.99 -17.36 -0.74
C ASP A 156 11.23 -18.24 -1.04
N PRO A 157 11.22 -19.02 -2.15
CA PRO A 157 12.34 -19.90 -2.50
C PRO A 157 13.61 -19.13 -2.92
N THR A 158 13.51 -17.81 -3.13
CA THR A 158 14.67 -16.98 -3.46
C THR A 158 15.44 -16.51 -2.23
N PHE A 159 14.93 -16.76 -1.03
CA PHE A 159 15.61 -16.40 0.21
C PHE A 159 16.75 -17.37 0.51
N ASP A 160 17.93 -16.81 0.81
CA ASP A 160 19.07 -17.59 1.25
C ASP A 160 18.96 -17.88 2.75
N GLU A 161 18.65 -19.14 3.09
CA GLU A 161 18.57 -19.64 4.46
C GLU A 161 19.90 -20.19 5.00
N ASN A 162 21.01 -20.09 4.24
CA ASN A 162 22.29 -20.62 4.70
C ASN A 162 22.80 -19.83 5.91
N ILE A 163 22.94 -20.56 7.03
CA ILE A 163 23.53 -20.10 8.28
C ILE A 163 24.88 -20.82 8.44
N PRO A 164 25.99 -20.08 8.68
CA PRO A 164 27.31 -20.67 8.93
C PRO A 164 27.30 -21.62 10.13
N ASP A 165 28.05 -22.71 10.05
CA ASP A 165 28.16 -23.66 11.16
C ASP A 165 29.05 -23.10 12.29
N ASN A 166 28.90 -23.63 13.50
CA ASN A 166 29.62 -23.16 14.68
C ASN A 166 31.15 -23.27 14.53
N SER A 167 31.64 -24.17 13.68
CA SER A 167 33.07 -24.31 13.38
C SER A 167 33.65 -23.15 12.59
N ASP A 168 32.81 -22.45 11.81
CA ASP A 168 33.22 -21.40 10.87
C ASP A 168 33.19 -20.00 11.52
N VAL A 169 32.67 -19.91 12.76
CA VAL A 169 32.49 -18.67 13.50
C VAL A 169 33.53 -18.56 14.62
N ASN A 170 34.46 -17.62 14.47
CA ASN A 170 35.51 -17.30 15.44
C ASN A 170 35.29 -15.90 16.02
N SER A 171 35.86 -15.62 17.19
CA SER A 171 35.78 -14.28 17.82
C SER A 171 36.28 -13.13 16.94
N THR A 172 37.19 -13.40 16.01
CA THR A 172 37.79 -12.41 15.09
C THR A 172 37.03 -12.28 13.76
N ASN A 173 36.13 -13.20 13.46
CA ASN A 173 35.39 -13.25 12.18
C ASN A 173 33.88 -13.12 12.38
N PHE A 174 33.43 -13.06 13.64
CA PHE A 174 32.02 -13.06 14.04
C PHE A 174 31.19 -12.04 13.26
N PHE A 175 31.57 -10.75 13.31
CA PHE A 175 30.82 -9.66 12.66
C PHE A 175 30.82 -9.80 11.13
N ARG A 176 31.92 -10.27 10.56
CA ARG A 176 32.07 -10.41 9.11
C ARG A 176 31.24 -11.57 8.54
N VAL A 177 31.16 -12.67 9.28
CA VAL A 177 30.45 -13.90 8.86
C VAL A 177 28.96 -13.79 9.16
N LEU A 178 28.59 -13.34 10.36
CA LEU A 178 27.19 -13.26 10.79
C LEU A 178 26.51 -11.95 10.40
N GLY A 179 27.24 -10.85 10.21
CA GLY A 179 26.66 -9.56 9.80
C GLY A 179 25.69 -9.69 8.61
N PRO A 180 26.09 -10.29 7.48
CA PRO A 180 25.21 -10.53 6.34
C PRO A 180 24.01 -11.44 6.65
N VAL A 181 24.16 -12.39 7.59
CA VAL A 181 23.07 -13.28 8.03
C VAL A 181 22.02 -12.48 8.81
N PHE A 182 22.46 -11.60 9.72
CA PHE A 182 21.57 -10.73 10.48
C PHE A 182 20.87 -9.72 9.57
N GLU A 183 21.58 -9.13 8.62
CA GLU A 183 21.01 -8.20 7.65
C GLU A 183 19.95 -8.88 6.77
N ARG A 184 20.22 -10.08 6.25
CA ARG A 184 19.23 -10.87 5.50
C ARG A 184 17.97 -11.16 6.30
N ASN A 185 18.13 -11.56 7.56
CA ASN A 185 17.02 -11.90 8.46
C ASN A 185 16.29 -10.69 9.04
N SER A 186 16.88 -9.49 8.97
CA SER A 186 16.27 -8.24 9.47
C SER A 186 14.88 -7.97 8.87
N ARG A 187 14.62 -8.46 7.66
CA ARG A 187 13.33 -8.35 6.97
C ARG A 187 12.16 -8.95 7.75
N PHE A 188 12.41 -9.94 8.61
CA PHE A 188 11.38 -10.63 9.40
C PHE A 188 11.09 -9.94 10.75
N SER A 189 11.84 -8.89 11.09
CA SER A 189 11.58 -8.12 12.30
C SER A 189 10.31 -7.30 12.17
N VAL A 190 9.50 -7.31 13.22
CA VAL A 190 8.31 -6.46 13.36
C VAL A 190 8.70 -4.99 13.59
N ASN A 191 9.79 -4.77 14.33
CA ASN A 191 10.25 -3.43 14.68
C ASN A 191 11.34 -3.02 13.68
N GLN A 192 11.06 -1.96 12.92
CA GLN A 192 11.96 -1.38 11.94
C GLN A 192 12.28 0.08 12.33
N PRO A 193 13.51 0.57 12.09
CA PRO A 193 14.64 -0.13 11.48
C PRO A 193 15.30 -1.12 12.46
N VAL A 194 15.74 -2.27 11.95
CA VAL A 194 16.47 -3.26 12.74
C VAL A 194 17.87 -2.73 13.09
N PRO A 195 18.29 -2.80 14.36
CA PRO A 195 19.66 -2.47 14.74
C PRO A 195 20.67 -3.35 14.01
N LEU A 196 21.68 -2.73 13.39
CA LEU A 196 22.79 -3.45 12.77
C LEU A 196 23.65 -4.12 13.84
N LEU A 197 24.23 -5.28 13.51
CA LEU A 197 25.11 -6.05 14.41
C LEU A 197 26.33 -5.24 14.88
N GLY A 198 26.79 -4.29 14.04
CA GLY A 198 27.93 -3.43 14.32
C GLY A 198 29.26 -4.04 13.90
N ASP A 199 30.35 -3.45 14.40
CA ASP A 199 31.73 -3.84 14.12
C ASP A 199 32.52 -3.97 15.44
N GLU A 200 33.67 -4.65 15.38
CA GLU A 200 34.56 -4.90 16.55
C GLU A 200 34.96 -3.63 17.31
N ASN A 201 34.88 -2.46 16.66
CA ASN A 201 35.30 -1.18 17.21
C ASN A 201 34.16 -0.34 17.83
N ARG A 202 32.89 -0.81 17.80
CA ARG A 202 31.79 -0.07 18.45
C ARG A 202 31.86 -0.24 19.96
N ASN A 203 32.19 0.84 20.67
CA ASN A 203 32.03 0.90 22.13
C ASN A 203 30.54 1.01 22.49
N PHE A 204 30.13 0.38 23.59
CA PHE A 204 28.75 0.28 24.11
C PHE A 204 28.05 1.64 24.42
N LYS A 205 28.69 2.79 24.17
CA LYS A 205 28.28 4.10 24.69
C LYS A 205 27.64 5.08 23.70
N GLU A 206 27.42 4.72 22.45
CA GLU A 206 26.74 5.61 21.47
C GLU A 206 25.65 4.89 20.68
#